data_AF-A0AAU2PQQ2-F1
#
_entry.id   AF-A0AAU2PQQ2-F1
#
_cell.length_a   1.000
_cell.length_b   1.000
_cell.length_c   1.000
_cell.angle_alpha   90.00
_cell.angle_beta   90.00
_cell.angle_gamma   90.00
#
_symmetry.space_group_name_H-M   'P 1'
#
loop_
_entity.id
_entity.type
_entity.pdbx_description
1 polymer ?
#
loop_
_entity_poly.entity_id
_entity_poly.type
_entity_poly.pdbx_seq_one_letter_code
_entity_poly.pdbx_strand_id
1 'polypeptide(L)'
;MADSTSAITVRIASLVRDAGALTGLEAARALRTEIRDTGITAAEAVLELALAFHHAVQVEEDKARAVISRLRELARSGDYTYYADIAHFMAGLPLPSPSPATWLHGPNAVRARWRQLVQDRRDRLGKPE
;
A
#
# COMPACT_ATOMS: atom_id res chain seq x y z
N MET A 1 23.47 -15.27 7.44
CA MET A 1 22.35 -15.29 6.48
C MET A 1 21.26 -14.41 7.06
N ALA A 2 20.91 -13.30 6.41
CA ALA A 2 19.67 -12.63 6.77
C ALA A 2 18.53 -13.62 6.49
N ASP A 3 17.63 -13.83 7.45
CA ASP A 3 16.41 -14.59 7.21
C ASP A 3 15.66 -13.95 6.03
N SER A 4 15.16 -14.75 5.09
CA SER A 4 14.54 -14.29 3.84
C SER A 4 13.41 -13.28 4.09
N THR A 5 12.72 -13.43 5.22
CA THR A 5 11.70 -12.50 5.73
C THR A 5 12.22 -11.07 5.96
N SER A 6 13.42 -10.94 6.55
CA SER A 6 14.04 -9.63 6.78
C SER A 6 14.43 -8.97 5.47
N ALA A 7 14.93 -9.75 4.50
CA ALA A 7 15.28 -9.25 3.18
C ALA A 7 14.07 -8.74 2.39
N ILE A 8 12.94 -9.47 2.43
CA ILE A 8 11.66 -9.04 1.84
C ILE A 8 11.21 -7.71 2.46
N THR A 9 11.24 -7.62 3.79
CA THR A 9 10.81 -6.40 4.52
C THR A 9 11.62 -5.18 4.09
N VAL A 10 12.95 -5.31 3.99
CA VAL A 10 13.84 -4.22 3.54
C VAL A 10 13.51 -3.77 2.12
N ARG A 11 13.23 -4.71 1.21
CA ARG A 11 12.89 -4.38 -0.18
C ARG A 11 11.55 -3.68 -0.30
N ILE A 12 10.55 -4.10 0.48
CA ILE A 12 9.26 -3.38 0.55
C ILE A 12 9.47 -1.97 1.13
N ALA A 13 10.28 -1.82 2.18
CA ALA A 13 10.57 -0.51 2.76
C ALA A 13 11.25 0.44 1.75
N SER A 14 12.14 -0.06 0.90
CA SER A 14 12.71 0.72 -0.20
C SER A 14 11.63 1.17 -1.20
N LEU A 15 10.69 0.29 -1.58
CA LEU A 15 9.57 0.68 -2.45
C LEU A 15 8.69 1.78 -1.83
N VAL A 16 8.46 1.73 -0.51
CA VAL A 16 7.73 2.79 0.21
C VAL A 16 8.52 4.11 0.20
N ARG A 17 9.83 4.05 0.46
CA ARG A 17 10.73 5.23 0.43
C ARG A 17 10.69 5.91 -0.93
N ASP A 18 10.63 5.13 -2.00
CA ASP A 18 10.74 5.60 -3.39
C ASP A 18 9.36 5.78 -4.05
N ALA A 19 8.26 5.62 -3.31
CA ALA A 19 6.89 5.80 -3.79
C ALA A 19 6.72 7.17 -4.48
N GLY A 20 6.06 7.20 -5.63
CA GLY A 20 5.97 8.37 -6.52
C GLY A 20 7.20 8.67 -7.38
N ALA A 21 8.37 8.11 -7.08
CA ALA A 21 9.62 8.33 -7.82
C ALA A 21 10.16 7.07 -8.51
N LEU A 22 9.44 5.94 -8.42
CA LEU A 22 9.84 4.70 -9.08
C LEU A 22 9.90 4.90 -10.60
N THR A 23 11.05 4.63 -11.20
CA THR A 23 11.27 4.69 -12.66
C THR A 23 10.55 3.57 -13.41
N GLY A 24 10.08 2.54 -12.69
CA GLY A 24 9.30 1.42 -13.20
C GLY A 24 8.89 0.47 -12.08
N LEU A 25 7.97 -0.46 -12.38
CA LEU A 25 7.43 -1.41 -11.41
C LEU A 25 7.95 -2.85 -11.59
N GLU A 26 8.99 -3.06 -12.40
CA GLU A 26 9.56 -4.39 -12.61
C GLU A 26 10.10 -4.99 -11.31
N ALA A 27 10.84 -4.20 -10.51
CA ALA A 27 11.35 -4.65 -9.22
C ALA A 27 10.20 -5.06 -8.26
N ALA A 28 9.10 -4.32 -8.28
CA ALA A 28 7.92 -4.65 -7.48
C ALA A 28 7.19 -5.90 -8.00
N ARG A 29 7.13 -6.10 -9.33
CA ARG A 29 6.58 -7.32 -9.95
C ARG A 29 7.40 -8.54 -9.58
N ALA A 30 8.72 -8.47 -9.70
CA ALA A 30 9.63 -9.54 -9.33
C ALA A 30 9.50 -9.90 -7.84
N LEU A 31 9.48 -8.88 -6.97
CA LEU A 31 9.28 -9.08 -5.53
C LEU A 31 7.92 -9.73 -5.21
N ARG A 32 6.85 -9.37 -5.94
CA ARG A 32 5.55 -10.03 -5.78
C ARG A 32 5.62 -11.53 -6.09
N THR A 33 6.25 -11.90 -7.20
CA THR A 33 6.41 -13.32 -7.58
C THR A 33 7.16 -14.09 -6.51
N GLU A 34 8.28 -13.54 -6.04
CA GLU A 34 9.08 -14.16 -4.97
C GLU A 34 8.29 -14.32 -3.67
N ILE A 35 7.55 -13.29 -3.24
CA ILE A 35 6.68 -13.38 -2.06
C ILE A 35 5.62 -14.46 -2.23
N ARG A 36 5.00 -14.58 -3.41
CA ARG A 36 4.01 -15.63 -3.68
C ARG A 36 4.61 -17.03 -3.57
N ASP A 37 5.84 -17.22 -4.05
CA ASP A 37 6.55 -18.50 -3.94
C ASP A 37 6.82 -18.88 -2.48
N THR A 38 6.95 -17.89 -1.58
CA THR A 38 7.08 -18.15 -0.13
C THR A 38 5.75 -18.51 0.56
N GLY A 39 4.60 -18.18 -0.05
CA GLY A 39 3.27 -18.36 0.53
C GLY A 39 2.94 -17.40 1.70
N ILE A 40 3.79 -16.41 1.99
CA ILE A 40 3.61 -15.49 3.12
C ILE A 40 2.61 -14.38 2.75
N THR A 41 1.32 -14.59 3.05
CA THR A 41 0.24 -13.62 2.78
C THR A 41 0.51 -12.24 3.39
N ALA A 42 1.12 -12.20 4.58
CA ALA A 42 1.47 -10.95 5.26
C ALA A 42 2.38 -10.06 4.40
N ALA A 43 3.42 -10.65 3.80
CA ALA A 43 4.36 -9.94 2.96
C ALA A 43 3.70 -9.45 1.67
N GLU A 44 2.79 -10.24 1.08
CA GLU A 44 2.07 -9.82 -0.13
C GLU A 44 1.14 -8.65 0.17
N ALA A 45 0.43 -8.69 1.30
CA ALA A 45 -0.46 -7.63 1.74
C ALA A 45 0.30 -6.30 1.99
N VAL A 46 1.48 -6.36 2.61
CA VAL A 46 2.31 -5.16 2.84
C VAL A 46 2.90 -4.63 1.52
N LEU A 47 3.31 -5.51 0.60
CA LEU A 47 3.76 -5.09 -0.73
C LEU A 47 2.64 -4.39 -1.50
N GLU A 48 1.43 -4.96 -1.54
CA GLU A 48 0.29 -4.33 -2.20
C GLU A 48 -0.06 -2.98 -1.56
N LEU A 49 0.01 -2.87 -0.23
CA LEU A 49 -0.20 -1.59 0.45
C LEU A 49 0.85 -0.53 0.04
N ALA A 50 2.12 -0.91 -0.11
CA ALA A 50 3.17 -0.03 -0.60
C ALA A 50 2.90 0.46 -2.04
N LEU A 51 2.35 -0.42 -2.90
CA LEU A 51 1.97 -0.05 -4.26
C LEU A 51 0.72 0.84 -4.30
N ALA A 52 -0.24 0.63 -3.41
CA ALA A 52 -1.38 1.55 -3.25
C ALA A 52 -0.88 2.96 -2.89
N PHE A 53 0.09 3.07 -1.99
CA PHE A 53 0.70 4.35 -1.64
C PHE A 53 1.39 5.00 -2.84
N HIS A 54 2.19 4.25 -3.60
CA HIS A 54 2.82 4.74 -4.83
C HIS A 54 1.78 5.30 -5.82
N HIS A 55 0.73 4.54 -6.13
CA HIS A 55 -0.30 4.98 -7.09
C HIS A 55 -1.12 6.17 -6.57
N ALA A 56 -1.37 6.24 -5.26
CA ALA A 56 -2.03 7.40 -4.66
C ALA A 56 -1.18 8.67 -4.79
N VAL A 57 0.14 8.56 -4.61
CA VAL A 57 1.08 9.69 -4.82
C VAL A 57 1.09 10.15 -6.29
N GLN A 58 1.05 9.21 -7.24
CA GLN A 58 1.02 9.49 -8.68
C GLN A 58 -0.36 9.88 -9.24
N VAL A 59 -1.42 9.86 -8.42
CA VAL A 59 -2.81 10.10 -8.84
C VAL A 59 -3.29 9.09 -9.89
N GLU A 60 -2.79 7.86 -9.83
CA GLU A 60 -3.13 6.78 -10.76
C GLU A 60 -4.32 5.98 -10.23
N GLU A 61 -5.51 6.58 -10.26
CA GLU A 61 -6.72 6.01 -9.63
C GLU A 61 -7.01 4.57 -10.08
N ASP A 62 -6.96 4.29 -11.39
CA ASP A 62 -7.23 2.95 -11.93
C ASP A 62 -6.27 1.89 -11.38
N LYS A 63 -4.98 2.25 -11.24
CA LYS A 63 -3.97 1.36 -10.70
C LYS A 63 -4.15 1.18 -9.19
N ALA A 64 -4.54 2.23 -8.47
CA ALA A 64 -4.92 2.15 -7.07
C ALA A 64 -6.12 1.21 -6.87
N ARG A 65 -7.16 1.30 -7.72
CA ARG A 65 -8.32 0.39 -7.70
C ARG A 65 -7.92 -1.06 -7.96
N ALA A 66 -7.00 -1.31 -8.90
CA ALA A 66 -6.48 -2.64 -9.17
C ALA A 66 -5.74 -3.24 -7.95
N VAL A 67 -4.92 -2.44 -7.25
CA VAL A 67 -4.28 -2.86 -5.99
C VAL A 67 -5.31 -3.14 -4.90
N ILE A 68 -6.31 -2.28 -4.75
CA ILE A 68 -7.40 -2.45 -3.78
C ILE A 68 -8.14 -3.78 -4.00
N SER A 69 -8.39 -4.17 -5.25
CA SER A 69 -8.99 -5.48 -5.57
C SER A 69 -8.13 -6.63 -5.05
N ARG A 70 -6.82 -6.59 -5.32
CA ARG A 70 -5.88 -7.62 -4.84
C ARG A 70 -5.80 -7.68 -3.32
N LEU A 71 -5.79 -6.53 -2.63
CA LEU A 71 -5.83 -6.49 -1.17
C LEU A 71 -7.10 -7.17 -0.60
N ARG A 72 -8.25 -7.00 -1.25
CA ARG A 72 -9.48 -7.69 -0.86
C ARG A 72 -9.42 -9.19 -1.10
N GLU A 73 -8.82 -9.61 -2.22
CA GLU A 73 -8.63 -11.03 -2.53
C GLU A 73 -7.72 -11.73 -1.51
N LEU A 74 -6.66 -11.05 -1.06
CA LEU A 74 -5.76 -11.51 0.00
C LEU A 74 -6.48 -11.56 1.36
N ALA A 75 -7.36 -10.60 1.63
CA ALA A 75 -8.07 -10.50 2.90
C ALA A 75 -9.31 -11.42 3.01
N ARG A 76 -9.52 -12.37 2.08
CA ARG A 76 -10.67 -13.29 2.12
C ARG A 76 -10.71 -14.18 3.37
N SER A 77 -9.56 -14.46 3.98
CA SER A 77 -9.48 -15.18 5.27
C SER A 77 -9.85 -14.32 6.48
N GLY A 78 -10.04 -13.00 6.29
CA GLY A 78 -10.31 -12.02 7.35
C GLY A 78 -9.06 -11.27 7.83
N ASP A 79 -7.87 -11.77 7.54
CA ASP A 79 -6.64 -11.05 7.86
C ASP A 79 -6.43 -9.85 6.94
N TYR A 80 -5.79 -8.78 7.44
CA TYR A 80 -5.41 -7.60 6.65
C TYR A 80 -6.55 -6.86 5.93
N THR A 81 -7.84 -7.13 6.23
CA THR A 81 -8.98 -6.46 5.58
C THR A 81 -8.88 -4.94 5.63
N TYR A 82 -8.34 -4.40 6.73
CA TYR A 82 -8.14 -2.98 6.95
C TYR A 82 -7.10 -2.34 5.99
N TYR A 83 -6.22 -3.11 5.35
CA TYR A 83 -5.31 -2.58 4.33
C TYR A 83 -6.05 -2.10 3.08
N ALA A 84 -7.15 -2.74 2.69
CA ALA A 84 -7.99 -2.25 1.60
C ALA A 84 -8.63 -0.90 1.95
N ASP A 85 -9.07 -0.71 3.20
CA ASP A 85 -9.62 0.56 3.67
C ASP A 85 -8.56 1.66 3.71
N ILE A 86 -7.35 1.35 4.16
CA ILE A 86 -6.21 2.27 4.13
C ILE A 86 -5.89 2.68 2.69
N ALA A 87 -5.89 1.73 1.75
CA ALA A 87 -5.65 2.01 0.33
C ALA A 87 -6.73 2.95 -0.26
N HIS A 88 -8.00 2.77 0.11
CA HIS A 88 -9.07 3.74 -0.23
C HIS A 88 -8.78 5.11 0.35
N PHE A 89 -8.41 5.19 1.63
CA PHE A 89 -8.12 6.46 2.29
C PHE A 89 -6.96 7.20 1.61
N MET A 90 -5.86 6.52 1.32
CA MET A 90 -4.70 7.06 0.60
C MET A 90 -5.10 7.59 -0.79
N ALA A 91 -5.86 6.80 -1.55
CA ALA A 91 -6.30 7.18 -2.91
C ALA A 91 -7.44 8.21 -2.92
N GLY A 92 -7.91 8.66 -1.76
CA GLY A 92 -9.04 9.59 -1.68
C GLY A 92 -10.40 8.97 -2.02
N LEU A 93 -10.46 7.65 -2.23
CA LEU A 93 -11.65 6.95 -2.70
C LEU A 93 -12.67 6.68 -1.58
N PRO A 94 -13.98 6.60 -1.93
CA PRO A 94 -15.00 6.16 -0.99
C PRO A 94 -14.91 4.65 -0.73
N LEU A 95 -15.13 4.25 0.52
CA LEU A 95 -15.33 2.84 0.85
C LEU A 95 -16.68 2.36 0.28
N PRO A 96 -16.77 1.14 -0.27
CA PRO A 96 -18.05 0.61 -0.76
C PRO A 96 -19.00 0.20 0.38
N SER A 97 -18.46 -0.06 1.57
CA SER A 97 -19.19 -0.38 2.79
C SER A 97 -18.46 0.25 3.98
N PRO A 98 -19.12 0.42 5.13
CA PRO A 98 -18.43 0.84 6.35
C PRO A 98 -17.25 -0.08 6.65
N SER A 99 -16.15 0.52 7.13
CA SER A 99 -14.96 -0.23 7.54
C SER A 99 -15.32 -1.19 8.68
N PRO A 100 -14.95 -2.47 8.59
CA PRO A 100 -15.14 -3.42 9.70
C PRO A 100 -14.13 -3.19 10.84
N ALA A 101 -13.09 -2.38 10.61
CA ALA A 101 -12.05 -2.12 11.60
C ALA A 101 -12.50 -1.07 12.64
N THR A 102 -12.13 -1.32 13.90
CA THR A 102 -12.27 -0.32 14.97
C THR A 102 -11.05 0.59 14.99
N TRP A 103 -11.19 1.78 14.43
CA TRP A 103 -10.09 2.75 14.32
C TRP A 103 -9.88 3.51 15.63
N LEU A 104 -8.66 3.49 16.17
CA LEU A 104 -8.30 4.07 17.48
C LEU A 104 -8.68 5.55 17.67
N HIS A 105 -8.74 6.33 16.60
CA HIS A 105 -9.12 7.76 16.63
C HIS A 105 -10.37 8.07 15.81
N GLY A 106 -11.16 7.03 15.50
CA GLY A 106 -12.30 7.11 14.60
C GLY A 106 -11.90 7.13 13.10
N PRO A 107 -12.82 6.71 12.23
CA PRO A 107 -12.54 6.51 10.80
C PRO A 107 -12.19 7.80 10.06
N ASN A 108 -12.75 8.94 10.47
CA ASN A 108 -12.49 10.22 9.80
C ASN A 108 -11.08 10.74 10.07
N ALA A 109 -10.61 10.68 11.32
CA ALA A 109 -9.27 11.10 11.68
C ALA A 109 -8.21 10.21 11.02
N VAL A 110 -8.42 8.89 11.00
CA VAL A 110 -7.51 7.95 10.33
C VAL A 110 -7.47 8.21 8.82
N ARG A 111 -8.63 8.39 8.17
CA ARG A 111 -8.70 8.75 6.75
C ARG A 111 -7.94 10.03 6.44
N ALA A 112 -8.12 11.07 7.27
CA ALA A 112 -7.42 12.34 7.09
C ALA A 112 -5.89 12.18 7.20
N ARG A 113 -5.40 11.39 8.17
CA ARG A 113 -3.95 11.13 8.32
C ARG A 113 -3.34 10.41 7.13
N TRP A 114 -4.02 9.39 6.59
CA TRP A 114 -3.53 8.69 5.38
C TRP A 114 -3.52 9.59 4.15
N ARG A 115 -4.53 10.45 3.98
CA ARG A 115 -4.55 11.46 2.92
C ARG A 115 -3.42 12.48 3.08
N GLN A 116 -3.18 12.95 4.31
CA GLN A 116 -2.09 13.88 4.60
C GLN A 116 -0.73 13.27 4.27
N LEU A 117 -0.51 11.99 4.61
CA LEU A 117 0.74 11.30 4.28
C LEU A 117 1.02 11.26 2.77
N VAL A 118 -0.01 11.00 1.95
CA VAL A 118 0.11 11.05 0.49
C VAL A 118 0.44 12.46 0.02
N GLN A 119 -0.24 13.48 0.57
CA GLN A 119 0.03 14.87 0.22
C GLN A 119 1.45 15.30 0.59
N ASP A 120 1.90 15.00 1.81
CA ASP A 120 3.27 15.31 2.28
C ASP A 120 4.33 14.67 1.40
N ARG A 121 4.05 13.49 0.83
CA ARG A 121 4.95 12.83 -0.11
C ARG A 121 4.97 13.53 -1.46
N ARG A 122 3.80 13.91 -1.98
CA ARG A 122 3.69 14.67 -3.24
C ARG A 122 4.41 16.02 -3.15
N ASP A 123 4.22 16.72 -2.04
CA ASP A 123 4.87 18.02 -1.80
C ASP A 123 6.40 17.90 -1.76
N ARG A 124 6.93 16.79 -1.22
CA ARG A 124 8.38 16.51 -1.24
C ARG A 124 8.91 16.20 -2.63
N LEU A 125 8.15 15.54 -3.48
CA LEU A 125 8.56 15.23 -4.86
C LEU A 125 8.43 16.44 -5.79
N GLY A 126 7.50 17.35 -5.51
CA GLY A 126 7.27 18.56 -6.29
C GLY A 126 8.19 19.75 -5.94
N LYS A 127 8.92 19.67 -4.81
CA LYS A 127 9.94 20.66 -4.45
C LYS A 127 11.30 20.22 -5.01
N PRO A 128 11.97 21.02 -5.85
CA PRO A 128 13.40 20.83 -6.06
C PRO A 128 14.13 21.07 -4.73
N GLU A 129 15.08 20.19 -4.38
CA GLU A 129 15.99 20.40 -3.25
C GLU A 129 16.80 21.69 -3.38
#